data_AF-A0A2W4QQN9-F1
#
_entry.id   AF-A0A2W4QQN9-F1
#
_cell.length_a   1.000
_cell.length_b   1.000
_cell.length_c   1.000
_cell.angle_alpha   90.00
_cell.angle_beta   90.00
_cell.angle_gamma   90.00
#
_symmetry.space_group_name_H-M   'P 1'
#
loop_
_entity.id
_entity.type
_entity.pdbx_description
1 polymer ?
#
loop_
_entity_poly.entity_id
_entity_poly.type
_entity_poly.pdbx_seq_one_letter_code
_entity_poly.pdbx_strand_id
1 'polypeptide(L)'
;MKLSTEIGKLPWTGAPVKMIRHLVDHFRTTILGEDSRYMPQSTTLFIDNGIDEHQTSEFLETMALELKKEFHIRKERERTFIELDLFTPSEIEAFLTHHTEAQSWAIHYGITGGLGVERASVRTRDVPRGVIPCSSMKNHGVAWAPLENEMEVWLATSRKDGQEWDWDSDIGHESGHAAFAPVPLFVQSANLLKGMLHVDGLNCANDLQPRHIARIVYAFSEIAVVAIRGELRETATGTPIGQKEELLALLRFSHELMPTFGFDRAISVYEQTSGCLDMKHGAEIYEVATPMMRVIPKFKGMMKSFLAPSVTEFREIFS
;
A
#
# COMPACT_ATOMS: atom_id res chain seq x y z
N MET A 1 7.43 21.00 18.86
CA MET A 1 8.77 20.69 18.31
C MET A 1 8.93 21.47 17.01
N LYS A 2 9.98 22.28 16.84
CA LYS A 2 10.23 22.98 15.56
C LYS A 2 10.77 21.94 14.57
N LEU A 3 10.09 21.74 13.44
CA LEU A 3 10.59 20.88 12.37
C LEU A 3 11.87 21.51 11.80
N SER A 4 12.94 20.73 11.70
CA SER A 4 14.17 21.15 11.03
C SER A 4 14.12 20.71 9.57
N THR A 5 14.26 21.68 8.68
CA THR A 5 14.44 21.42 7.26
C THR A 5 15.92 21.21 6.97
N GLU A 6 16.24 20.09 6.32
CA GLU A 6 17.60 19.74 5.92
C GLU A 6 17.74 19.81 4.40
N ILE A 7 18.97 19.99 3.90
CA ILE A 7 19.25 19.87 2.47
C ILE A 7 19.57 18.40 2.18
N GLY A 8 18.86 17.83 1.20
CA GLY A 8 18.99 16.44 0.83
C GLY A 8 18.89 16.20 -0.67
N LYS A 9 18.66 14.94 -1.02
CA LYS A 9 18.39 14.51 -2.39
C LYS A 9 17.16 13.63 -2.41
N LEU A 10 16.35 13.77 -3.44
CA LEU A 10 15.24 12.87 -3.69
C LEU A 10 15.83 11.47 -3.98
N PRO A 11 15.45 10.41 -3.25
CA PRO A 11 16.19 9.14 -3.28
C PRO A 11 16.27 8.55 -4.69
N TRP A 12 15.18 8.59 -5.43
CA TRP A 12 15.04 7.93 -6.73
C TRP A 12 15.56 8.74 -7.93
N THR A 13 15.54 10.08 -7.89
CA THR A 13 16.10 10.90 -8.99
C THR A 13 17.48 11.46 -8.68
N GLY A 14 17.85 11.58 -7.40
CA GLY A 14 19.04 12.29 -6.95
C GLY A 14 18.92 13.82 -7.02
N ALA A 15 17.75 14.37 -7.38
CA ALA A 15 17.51 15.80 -7.47
C ALA A 15 17.67 16.48 -6.09
N PRO A 16 18.24 17.70 -6.03
CA PRO A 16 18.38 18.42 -4.78
C PRO A 16 17.02 18.89 -4.27
N VAL A 17 16.73 18.59 -3.00
CA VAL A 17 15.47 18.92 -2.34
C VAL A 17 15.73 19.37 -0.91
N LYS A 18 14.77 20.09 -0.33
CA LYS A 18 14.63 20.22 1.12
C LYS A 18 13.98 18.95 1.67
N MET A 19 14.32 18.55 2.89
CA MET A 19 13.71 17.39 3.52
C MET A 19 13.38 17.62 4.98
N ILE A 20 12.25 17.04 5.40
CA ILE A 20 11.82 16.97 6.78
C ILE A 20 11.64 15.49 7.12
N ARG A 21 12.51 14.97 7.98
CA ARG A 21 12.51 13.58 8.44
C ARG A 21 11.64 13.40 9.68
N HIS A 22 11.31 12.15 9.98
CA HIS A 22 10.63 11.75 11.23
C HIS A 22 9.33 12.52 11.48
N LEU A 23 8.54 12.76 10.42
CA LEU A 23 7.27 13.48 10.55
C LEU A 23 6.28 12.80 11.50
N VAL A 24 6.41 11.49 11.70
CA VAL A 24 5.62 10.71 12.66
C VAL A 24 5.71 11.31 14.07
N ASP A 25 6.91 11.69 14.51
CA ASP A 25 7.11 12.27 15.85
C ASP A 25 6.50 13.66 15.96
N HIS A 26 6.58 14.44 14.89
CA HIS A 26 5.88 15.72 14.82
C HIS A 26 4.38 15.52 14.98
N PHE A 27 3.75 14.68 14.15
CA PHE A 27 2.30 14.46 14.21
C PHE A 27 1.83 13.84 15.52
N ARG A 28 2.64 12.95 16.13
CA ARG A 28 2.38 12.41 17.48
C ARG A 28 2.27 13.52 18.52
N THR A 29 3.18 14.50 18.47
CA THR A 29 3.24 15.57 19.48
C THR A 29 2.25 16.72 19.23
N THR A 30 1.79 16.91 18.00
CA THR A 30 0.96 18.08 17.66
C THR A 30 -0.53 17.76 17.58
N ILE A 31 -0.94 16.67 16.91
CA ILE A 31 -2.33 16.53 16.44
C ILE A 31 -2.92 15.13 16.68
N LEU A 32 -2.11 14.07 16.54
CA LEU A 32 -2.62 12.69 16.49
C LEU A 32 -2.62 11.97 17.85
N GLY A 33 -1.77 12.37 18.80
CA GLY A 33 -1.72 11.75 20.12
C GLY A 33 -1.48 10.23 20.06
N GLU A 34 -2.30 9.46 20.77
CA GLU A 34 -2.27 7.98 20.76
C GLU A 34 -2.55 7.38 19.37
N ASP A 35 -3.26 8.10 18.50
CA ASP A 35 -3.66 7.63 17.17
C ASP A 35 -2.48 7.61 16.20
N SER A 36 -1.37 8.25 16.57
CA SER A 36 -0.10 8.15 15.84
C SER A 36 0.42 6.72 15.70
N ARG A 37 -0.11 5.76 16.47
CA ARG A 37 0.19 4.33 16.29
C ARG A 37 -0.22 3.76 14.92
N TYR A 38 -1.19 4.38 14.23
CA TYR A 38 -1.59 4.01 12.86
C TYR A 38 -0.73 4.66 11.77
N MET A 39 0.28 5.44 12.14
CA MET A 39 1.24 5.97 11.19
C MET A 39 2.24 4.87 10.79
N PRO A 40 2.84 4.96 9.58
CA PRO A 40 4.03 4.19 9.27
C PRO A 40 5.14 4.43 10.29
N GLN A 41 6.09 3.49 10.36
CA GLN A 41 7.25 3.60 11.24
C GLN A 41 8.08 4.87 10.96
N SER A 42 8.18 5.26 9.69
CA SER A 42 8.88 6.47 9.29
C SER A 42 8.17 7.15 8.11
N THR A 43 8.13 8.49 8.18
CA THR A 43 7.64 9.36 7.11
C THR A 43 8.66 10.47 6.90
N THR A 44 9.04 10.68 5.65
CA THR A 44 9.90 11.78 5.21
C THR A 44 9.18 12.59 4.13
N LEU A 45 9.13 13.91 4.31
CA LEU A 45 8.66 14.84 3.30
C LEU A 45 9.87 15.42 2.55
N PHE A 46 9.89 15.21 1.24
CA PHE A 46 10.85 15.79 0.30
C PHE A 46 10.16 16.94 -0.44
N ILE A 47 10.81 18.10 -0.45
CA ILE A 47 10.20 19.37 -0.87
C ILE A 47 11.10 20.01 -1.93
N ASP A 48 10.54 20.30 -3.10
CA ASP A 48 11.26 21.04 -4.13
C ASP A 48 11.74 22.41 -3.61
N ASN A 49 12.90 22.84 -4.09
CA ASN A 49 13.52 24.08 -3.59
C ASN A 49 12.66 25.33 -3.78
N GLY A 50 11.77 25.34 -4.78
CA GLY A 50 10.88 26.47 -5.07
C GLY A 50 9.60 26.54 -4.24
N ILE A 51 9.34 25.58 -3.36
CA ILE A 51 8.20 25.63 -2.42
C ILE A 51 8.66 26.31 -1.14
N ASP A 52 7.94 27.31 -0.67
CA ASP A 52 8.35 28.07 0.52
C ASP A 52 7.95 27.39 1.86
N GLU A 53 8.42 27.98 2.96
CA GLU A 53 8.16 27.45 4.31
C GLU A 53 6.68 27.57 4.72
N HIS A 54 5.96 28.57 4.21
CA HIS A 54 4.56 28.78 4.52
C HIS A 54 3.69 27.70 3.87
N GLN A 55 3.88 27.45 2.58
CA GLN A 55 3.22 26.36 1.85
C GLN A 55 3.53 24.99 2.46
N THR A 56 4.77 24.79 2.91
CA THR A 56 5.17 23.57 3.60
C THR A 56 4.42 23.40 4.92
N SER A 57 4.28 24.48 5.69
CA SER A 57 3.56 24.45 6.97
C SER A 57 2.07 24.19 6.78
N GLU A 58 1.42 24.87 5.83
CA GLU A 58 0.00 24.65 5.49
C GLU A 58 -0.27 23.21 5.02
N PHE A 59 0.64 22.64 4.23
CA PHE A 59 0.56 21.25 3.81
C PHE A 59 0.59 20.30 5.00
N LEU A 60 1.54 20.48 5.92
CA LEU A 60 1.68 19.62 7.10
C LEU A 60 0.49 19.75 8.07
N GLU A 61 -0.04 20.96 8.26
CA GLU A 61 -1.24 21.18 9.05
C GLU A 61 -2.45 20.47 8.45
N THR A 62 -2.64 20.60 7.13
CA THR A 62 -3.74 19.95 6.42
C THR A 62 -3.59 18.42 6.45
N MET A 63 -2.39 17.90 6.13
CA MET A 63 -2.08 16.47 6.19
C MET A 63 -2.42 15.88 7.56
N ALA A 64 -2.08 16.57 8.65
CA ALA A 64 -2.39 16.10 9.99
C ALA A 64 -3.90 16.06 10.28
N LEU A 65 -4.66 17.04 9.81
CA LEU A 65 -6.13 17.05 9.93
C LEU A 65 -6.78 15.91 9.14
N GLU A 66 -6.31 15.65 7.93
CA GLU A 66 -6.84 14.58 7.09
C GLU A 66 -6.47 13.19 7.64
N LEU A 67 -5.23 13.00 8.07
CA LEU A 67 -4.82 11.75 8.75
C LEU A 67 -5.63 11.48 10.02
N LYS A 68 -6.01 12.53 10.76
CA LYS A 68 -6.88 12.36 11.93
C LYS A 68 -8.26 11.80 11.56
N LYS A 69 -8.84 12.22 10.43
CA LYS A 69 -10.11 11.68 9.93
C LYS A 69 -9.95 10.21 9.52
N GLU A 70 -8.87 9.89 8.81
CA GLU A 70 -8.52 8.52 8.42
C GLU A 70 -8.40 7.61 9.63
N PHE A 71 -7.72 8.04 10.68
CA PHE A 71 -7.50 7.21 11.88
C PHE A 71 -8.77 6.97 12.67
N HIS A 72 -9.70 7.93 12.66
CA HIS A 72 -11.03 7.72 13.21
C HIS A 72 -11.76 6.58 12.48
N ILE A 73 -11.74 6.59 11.15
CA ILE A 73 -12.35 5.52 10.33
C ILE A 73 -11.69 4.17 10.62
N ARG A 74 -10.35 4.12 10.67
CA ARG A 74 -9.60 2.89 10.96
C ARG A 74 -9.99 2.27 12.29
N LYS A 75 -10.17 3.09 13.33
CA LYS A 75 -10.63 2.63 14.66
C LYS A 75 -12.03 2.05 14.63
N GLU A 76 -12.94 2.66 13.86
CA GLU A 76 -14.29 2.13 13.71
C GLU A 76 -14.26 0.78 12.99
N ARG A 77 -13.48 0.69 11.90
CA ARG A 77 -13.30 -0.56 11.15
C ARG A 77 -12.62 -1.66 11.97
N GLU A 78 -11.60 -1.31 12.75
CA GLU A 78 -10.94 -2.21 13.70
C GLU A 78 -11.96 -2.85 14.65
N ARG A 79 -12.84 -2.02 15.23
CA ARG A 79 -13.90 -2.49 16.12
C ARG A 79 -14.84 -3.46 15.41
N THR A 80 -15.24 -3.17 14.17
CA THR A 80 -16.10 -4.06 13.39
C THR A 80 -15.44 -5.42 13.12
N PHE A 81 -14.15 -5.47 12.80
CA PHE A 81 -13.44 -6.75 12.65
C PHE A 81 -13.46 -7.59 13.94
N ILE A 82 -13.37 -6.94 15.12
CA ILE A 82 -13.44 -7.61 16.42
C ILE A 82 -14.88 -8.06 16.73
N GLU A 83 -15.87 -7.21 16.48
CA GLU A 83 -17.30 -7.51 16.71
C GLU A 83 -17.80 -8.67 15.84
N LEU A 84 -17.25 -8.83 14.64
CA LEU A 84 -17.54 -9.93 13.71
C LEU A 84 -16.75 -11.22 14.03
N ASP A 85 -15.94 -11.23 15.10
CA ASP A 85 -15.06 -12.34 15.48
C ASP A 85 -14.13 -12.78 14.33
N LEU A 86 -13.72 -11.81 13.50
CA LEU A 86 -12.80 -12.04 12.40
C LEU A 86 -11.34 -11.90 12.86
N PHE A 87 -11.11 -11.05 13.85
CA PHE A 87 -9.82 -10.85 14.51
C PHE A 87 -10.00 -10.80 16.03
N THR A 88 -8.99 -11.29 16.74
CA THR A 88 -8.85 -10.93 18.16
C THR A 88 -8.37 -9.47 18.28
N PRO A 89 -8.65 -8.76 19.40
CA PRO A 89 -8.16 -7.40 19.60
C PRO A 89 -6.64 -7.26 19.43
N SER A 90 -5.87 -8.23 19.93
CA SER A 90 -4.41 -8.21 19.79
C SER A 90 -3.92 -8.50 18.37
N GLU A 91 -4.64 -9.32 17.61
CA GLU A 91 -4.27 -9.66 16.23
C GLU A 91 -4.44 -8.45 15.30
N ILE A 92 -5.58 -7.75 15.38
CA ILE A 92 -5.79 -6.56 14.56
C ILE A 92 -4.94 -5.37 15.00
N GLU A 93 -4.72 -5.19 16.31
CA GLU A 93 -3.78 -4.19 16.83
C GLU A 93 -2.38 -4.43 16.25
N ALA A 94 -1.89 -5.68 16.28
CA ALA A 94 -0.61 -6.03 15.71
C ALA A 94 -0.58 -5.79 14.19
N PHE A 95 -1.65 -6.13 13.47
CA PHE A 95 -1.78 -5.84 12.05
C PHE A 95 -1.83 -4.36 11.73
N LEU A 96 -2.28 -3.47 12.62
CA LEU A 96 -2.40 -2.04 12.33
C LEU A 96 -1.24 -1.19 12.84
N THR A 97 -0.40 -1.76 13.71
CA THR A 97 0.65 -0.99 14.42
C THR A 97 2.04 -1.64 14.40
N HIS A 98 2.18 -2.96 14.24
CA HIS A 98 3.48 -3.64 14.35
C HIS A 98 4.22 -3.76 13.00
N HIS A 99 4.49 -2.61 12.38
CA HIS A 99 5.00 -2.51 11.00
C HIS A 99 6.51 -2.29 10.89
N THR A 100 7.29 -3.09 11.64
CA THR A 100 8.74 -2.94 11.73
C THR A 100 9.51 -3.16 10.43
N GLU A 101 8.85 -3.69 9.40
CA GLU A 101 9.45 -4.04 8.11
C GLU A 101 8.68 -3.44 6.92
N ALA A 102 7.68 -2.58 7.20
CA ALA A 102 7.03 -1.82 6.14
C ALA A 102 8.02 -0.81 5.55
N GLN A 103 7.84 -0.50 4.28
CA GLN A 103 8.65 0.51 3.60
C GLN A 103 8.39 1.88 4.23
N SER A 104 9.43 2.70 4.36
CA SER A 104 9.23 4.08 4.83
C SER A 104 8.39 4.87 3.83
N TRP A 105 7.58 5.80 4.33
CA TRP A 105 6.75 6.64 3.46
C TRP A 105 7.51 7.88 3.03
N ALA A 106 7.72 8.02 1.72
CA ALA A 106 8.34 9.18 1.10
C ALA A 106 7.29 10.03 0.39
N ILE A 107 7.00 11.20 0.94
CA ILE A 107 6.07 12.16 0.33
C ILE A 107 6.88 13.19 -0.45
N HIS A 108 6.62 13.33 -1.73
CA HIS A 108 7.26 14.31 -2.60
C HIS A 108 6.32 15.48 -2.86
N TYR A 109 6.58 16.61 -2.22
CA TYR A 109 5.95 17.88 -2.51
C TYR A 109 6.73 18.57 -3.62
N GLY A 110 6.32 18.30 -4.86
CA GLY A 110 6.91 18.87 -6.07
C GLY A 110 6.15 20.08 -6.62
N ILE A 111 6.88 21.02 -7.24
CA ILE A 111 6.30 22.25 -7.84
C ILE A 111 5.28 21.92 -8.92
N THR A 112 5.55 20.87 -9.72
CA THR A 112 4.65 20.43 -10.79
C THR A 112 3.79 19.24 -10.39
N GLY A 113 4.04 18.63 -9.22
CA GLY A 113 3.55 17.30 -8.88
C GLY A 113 4.39 16.17 -9.49
N GLY A 114 3.94 14.95 -9.23
CA GLY A 114 4.54 13.72 -9.76
C GLY A 114 5.79 13.26 -9.04
N LEU A 115 6.21 12.04 -9.38
CA LEU A 115 7.42 11.43 -8.84
C LEU A 115 8.68 11.85 -9.60
N GLY A 116 8.58 12.74 -10.60
CA GLY A 116 9.75 13.28 -11.32
C GLY A 116 10.55 12.26 -12.11
N VAL A 117 9.93 11.15 -12.54
CA VAL A 117 10.57 10.15 -13.41
C VAL A 117 9.91 10.08 -14.78
N GLU A 118 10.73 10.02 -15.83
CA GLU A 118 10.28 9.56 -17.15
C GLU A 118 9.88 8.08 -17.07
N ARG A 119 8.96 7.65 -17.95
CA ARG A 119 8.33 6.31 -17.93
C ARG A 119 9.32 5.20 -17.50
N ALA A 120 9.00 4.52 -16.41
CA ALA A 120 9.74 3.33 -16.00
C ALA A 120 9.75 2.29 -17.14
N SER A 121 10.89 1.65 -17.35
CA SER A 121 11.14 0.67 -18.42
C SER A 121 11.69 -0.62 -17.83
N VAL A 122 11.79 -1.69 -18.63
CA VAL A 122 12.37 -2.96 -18.15
C VAL A 122 13.82 -2.79 -17.65
N ARG A 123 14.57 -1.82 -18.21
CA ARG A 123 15.95 -1.46 -17.82
C ARG A 123 16.02 -0.70 -16.49
N THR A 124 14.88 -0.33 -15.92
CA THR A 124 14.81 0.37 -14.64
C THR A 124 15.39 -0.47 -13.49
N ARG A 125 15.53 -1.79 -13.64
CA ARG A 125 16.24 -2.65 -12.67
C ARG A 125 17.76 -2.51 -12.71
N ASP A 126 18.31 -2.04 -13.83
CA ASP A 126 19.75 -1.96 -14.08
C ASP A 126 20.34 -0.62 -13.58
N VAL A 127 19.49 0.29 -13.08
CA VAL A 127 19.92 1.57 -12.55
C VAL A 127 19.98 1.53 -11.01
N PRO A 128 20.98 2.20 -10.41
CA PRO A 128 21.22 2.11 -8.96
C PRO A 128 20.08 2.70 -8.12
N ARG A 129 19.25 3.57 -8.70
CA ARG A 129 18.12 4.24 -8.04
C ARG A 129 16.98 4.42 -9.03
N GLY A 130 15.76 4.53 -8.52
CA GLY A 130 14.60 4.88 -9.33
C GLY A 130 13.30 4.68 -8.58
N VAL A 131 12.19 4.81 -9.30
CA VAL A 131 10.85 4.52 -8.78
C VAL A 131 10.01 3.85 -9.86
N ILE A 132 9.23 2.85 -9.45
CA ILE A 132 8.27 2.17 -10.32
C ILE A 132 6.87 2.65 -9.92
N PRO A 133 6.21 3.46 -10.75
CA PRO A 133 4.87 3.92 -10.45
C PRO A 133 3.87 2.77 -10.38
N CYS A 134 2.79 2.97 -9.63
CA CYS A 134 1.64 2.08 -9.62
C CYS A 134 1.04 1.96 -11.03
N SER A 135 0.49 0.79 -11.36
CA SER A 135 -0.18 0.57 -12.66
C SER A 135 -1.35 1.51 -12.91
N SER A 136 -2.03 1.92 -11.83
CA SER A 136 -3.26 2.71 -11.88
C SER A 136 -2.99 4.21 -11.74
N MET A 137 -1.94 4.60 -11.00
CA MET A 137 -1.61 5.99 -10.69
C MET A 137 -0.11 6.24 -10.79
N LYS A 138 0.28 7.28 -11.54
CA LYS A 138 1.70 7.58 -11.82
C LYS A 138 2.40 8.39 -10.74
N ASN A 139 1.62 8.99 -9.86
CA ASN A 139 2.09 9.83 -8.75
C ASN A 139 2.33 9.03 -7.47
N HIS A 140 2.04 7.73 -7.47
CA HIS A 140 2.36 6.79 -6.39
C HIS A 140 3.20 5.65 -6.93
N GLY A 141 4.04 5.02 -6.10
CA GLY A 141 4.87 3.92 -6.53
C GLY A 141 5.82 3.41 -5.46
N VAL A 142 6.70 2.48 -5.85
CA VAL A 142 7.76 1.98 -4.98
C VAL A 142 9.10 2.49 -5.48
N ALA A 143 9.77 3.29 -4.67
CA ALA A 143 11.08 3.84 -4.94
C ALA A 143 12.19 3.00 -4.32
N TRP A 144 13.39 3.04 -4.90
CA TRP A 144 14.59 2.46 -4.32
C TRP A 144 15.83 3.32 -4.61
N ALA A 145 16.83 3.13 -3.77
CA ALA A 145 18.15 3.72 -3.91
C ALA A 145 19.16 2.86 -3.12
N PRO A 146 20.46 2.96 -3.44
CA PRO A 146 21.46 2.24 -2.67
C PRO A 146 21.70 2.98 -1.35
N LEU A 147 21.76 2.22 -0.26
CA LEU A 147 22.16 2.67 1.08
C LEU A 147 23.33 1.81 1.53
N GLU A 148 24.54 2.36 1.45
CA GLU A 148 25.80 1.65 1.75
C GLU A 148 25.92 0.31 0.98
N ASN A 149 25.66 -0.81 1.66
CA ASN A 149 25.75 -2.17 1.14
C ASN A 149 24.37 -2.82 0.92
N GLU A 150 23.29 -2.08 1.16
CA GLU A 150 21.91 -2.55 0.99
C GLU A 150 21.12 -1.67 0.01
N MET A 151 19.97 -2.17 -0.40
CA MET A 151 18.95 -1.36 -1.04
C MET A 151 17.94 -0.89 0.00
N GLU A 152 17.64 0.41 -0.01
CA GLU A 152 16.52 0.98 0.71
C GLU A 152 15.34 1.14 -0.25
N VAL A 153 14.13 0.90 0.25
CA VAL A 153 12.89 0.97 -0.50
C VAL A 153 11.87 1.86 0.23
N TRP A 154 11.12 2.64 -0.53
CA TRP A 154 10.09 3.52 -0.01
C TRP A 154 8.78 3.32 -0.76
N LEU A 155 7.67 3.45 -0.05
CA LEU A 155 6.42 3.82 -0.70
C LEU A 155 6.51 5.31 -1.01
N ALA A 156 6.43 5.67 -2.29
CA ALA A 156 6.61 7.03 -2.76
C ALA A 156 5.27 7.61 -3.23
N THR A 157 4.95 8.81 -2.77
CA THR A 157 3.69 9.50 -3.02
C THR A 157 3.94 10.94 -3.42
N SER A 158 3.21 11.43 -4.41
CA SER A 158 3.12 12.85 -4.76
C SER A 158 1.69 13.17 -5.20
N ARG A 159 1.34 14.47 -5.32
CA ARG A 159 0.15 14.88 -6.07
C ARG A 159 0.29 14.59 -7.55
N LYS A 160 -0.82 14.50 -8.28
CA LYS A 160 -0.80 14.33 -9.74
C LYS A 160 -0.19 15.55 -10.44
N ASP A 161 0.44 15.31 -11.59
CA ASP A 161 1.05 16.38 -12.39
C ASP A 161 0.03 17.46 -12.74
N GLY A 162 0.30 18.70 -12.34
CA GLY A 162 -0.55 19.86 -12.60
C GLY A 162 -1.89 19.88 -11.84
N GLN A 163 -2.08 19.03 -10.82
CA GLN A 163 -3.31 18.96 -10.03
C GLN A 163 -3.04 19.25 -8.56
N GLU A 164 -4.06 19.74 -7.84
CA GLU A 164 -4.00 19.88 -6.39
C GLU A 164 -3.86 18.51 -5.70
N TRP A 165 -3.46 18.53 -4.43
CA TRP A 165 -3.43 17.32 -3.60
C TRP A 165 -4.83 16.72 -3.48
N ASP A 166 -4.94 15.45 -3.86
CA ASP A 166 -6.11 14.64 -3.56
C ASP A 166 -5.92 14.06 -2.17
N TRP A 167 -6.48 14.69 -1.15
CA TRP A 167 -6.23 14.29 0.24
C TRP A 167 -6.76 12.89 0.56
N ASP A 168 -7.79 12.43 -0.14
CA ASP A 168 -8.34 11.08 0.03
C ASP A 168 -7.40 10.03 -0.61
N SER A 169 -6.99 10.25 -1.86
CA SER A 169 -6.15 9.28 -2.57
C SER A 169 -4.66 9.42 -2.26
N ASP A 170 -4.09 10.62 -2.30
CA ASP A 170 -2.65 10.82 -2.16
C ASP A 170 -2.19 10.66 -0.70
N ILE A 171 -3.01 11.04 0.28
CA ILE A 171 -2.64 10.96 1.70
C ILE A 171 -3.42 9.85 2.41
N GLY A 172 -4.75 9.83 2.27
CA GLY A 172 -5.59 8.85 2.96
C GLY A 172 -5.26 7.41 2.57
N HIS A 173 -5.34 7.09 1.28
CA HIS A 173 -5.09 5.76 0.75
C HIS A 173 -3.64 5.31 0.98
N GLU A 174 -2.68 6.13 0.54
CA GLU A 174 -1.25 5.81 0.62
C GLU A 174 -0.75 5.70 2.07
N SER A 175 -1.33 6.44 3.02
CA SER A 175 -1.00 6.25 4.43
C SER A 175 -1.44 4.88 4.97
N GLY A 176 -2.44 4.23 4.37
CA GLY A 176 -2.84 2.86 4.69
C GLY A 176 -1.80 1.84 4.18
N HIS A 177 -1.35 2.02 2.94
CA HIS A 177 -0.26 1.21 2.39
C HIS A 177 1.04 1.38 3.18
N ALA A 178 1.42 2.62 3.48
CA ALA A 178 2.61 2.95 4.25
C ALA A 178 2.54 2.37 5.66
N ALA A 179 1.36 2.46 6.30
CA ALA A 179 1.18 1.95 7.64
C ALA A 179 1.19 0.43 7.66
N PHE A 180 0.19 -0.23 7.04
CA PHE A 180 -0.10 -1.63 7.34
C PHE A 180 -0.20 -2.59 6.15
N ALA A 181 -0.39 -2.07 4.95
CA ALA A 181 -0.58 -2.87 3.75
C ALA A 181 0.47 -2.54 2.68
N PRO A 182 1.77 -2.75 2.94
CA PRO A 182 2.81 -2.27 2.05
C PRO A 182 2.77 -3.00 0.70
N VAL A 183 3.28 -2.36 -0.33
CA VAL A 183 3.34 -2.92 -1.69
C VAL A 183 4.78 -3.33 -2.00
N PRO A 184 5.09 -4.63 -2.12
CA PRO A 184 6.45 -5.07 -2.43
C PRO A 184 6.98 -4.52 -3.76
N LEU A 185 8.27 -4.27 -3.86
CA LEU A 185 8.90 -3.74 -5.08
C LEU A 185 8.65 -4.64 -6.30
N PHE A 186 8.59 -5.96 -6.12
CA PHE A 186 8.38 -6.90 -7.23
C PHE A 186 6.99 -6.76 -7.84
N VAL A 187 5.99 -6.31 -7.05
CA VAL A 187 4.63 -6.09 -7.54
C VAL A 187 4.65 -5.02 -8.62
N GLN A 188 5.25 -3.86 -8.31
CA GLN A 188 5.38 -2.79 -9.29
C GLN A 188 6.32 -3.18 -10.44
N SER A 189 7.38 -3.94 -10.13
CA SER A 189 8.30 -4.44 -11.16
C SER A 189 7.64 -5.39 -12.16
N ALA A 190 6.64 -6.17 -11.74
CA ALA A 190 5.88 -7.06 -12.62
C ALA A 190 4.97 -6.27 -13.57
N ASN A 191 4.42 -5.12 -13.13
CA ASN A 191 3.61 -4.23 -13.96
C ASN A 191 4.35 -3.70 -15.20
N LEU A 192 5.67 -3.47 -15.07
CA LEU A 192 6.51 -3.02 -16.19
C LEU A 192 6.64 -4.03 -17.33
N LEU A 193 6.36 -5.32 -17.10
CA LEU A 193 6.62 -6.42 -18.03
C LEU A 193 5.41 -6.79 -18.93
N LYS A 194 4.56 -5.81 -19.30
CA LYS A 194 3.31 -5.93 -20.11
C LYS A 194 2.00 -6.09 -19.33
N GLY A 195 1.90 -5.46 -18.15
CA GLY A 195 0.68 -5.43 -17.33
C GLY A 195 0.50 -6.69 -16.47
N MET A 196 -0.10 -6.52 -15.29
CA MET A 196 -0.57 -7.66 -14.50
C MET A 196 -1.58 -8.46 -15.32
N LEU A 197 -1.34 -9.77 -15.42
CA LEU A 197 -2.29 -10.67 -16.06
C LEU A 197 -3.43 -10.99 -15.11
N HIS A 198 -4.63 -11.08 -15.68
CA HIS A 198 -5.78 -11.69 -15.03
C HIS A 198 -5.50 -13.15 -14.70
N VAL A 199 -6.07 -13.63 -13.60
CA VAL A 199 -5.97 -15.02 -13.15
C VAL A 199 -7.20 -15.84 -13.53
N ASP A 200 -8.33 -15.20 -13.85
CA ASP A 200 -9.59 -15.86 -14.23
C ASP A 200 -9.51 -16.86 -15.40
N GLY A 201 -8.52 -16.73 -16.29
CA GLY A 201 -8.27 -17.66 -17.40
C GLY A 201 -7.43 -18.91 -17.06
N LEU A 202 -7.03 -19.11 -15.80
CA LEU A 202 -6.17 -20.22 -15.36
C LEU A 202 -6.99 -21.36 -14.75
N ASN A 203 -6.46 -22.59 -14.76
CA ASN A 203 -7.19 -23.76 -14.27
C ASN A 203 -6.79 -24.19 -12.86
N CYS A 204 -5.51 -24.03 -12.48
CA CYS A 204 -5.02 -24.43 -11.17
C CYS A 204 -3.85 -23.55 -10.71
N ALA A 205 -3.53 -23.56 -9.40
CA ALA A 205 -2.43 -22.78 -8.85
C ALA A 205 -1.06 -23.12 -9.45
N ASN A 206 -0.87 -24.31 -10.02
CA ASN A 206 0.38 -24.67 -10.69
C ASN A 206 0.56 -23.97 -12.06
N ASP A 207 -0.51 -23.42 -12.64
CA ASP A 207 -0.45 -22.60 -13.86
C ASP A 207 -0.01 -21.15 -13.58
N LEU A 208 0.05 -20.77 -12.29
CA LEU A 208 0.45 -19.44 -11.89
C LEU A 208 1.92 -19.19 -12.25
N GLN A 209 2.17 -18.01 -12.79
CA GLN A 209 3.50 -17.51 -13.08
C GLN A 209 3.83 -16.43 -12.05
N PRO A 210 5.11 -16.05 -11.87
CA PRO A 210 5.50 -15.02 -10.92
C PRO A 210 4.69 -13.70 -11.05
N ARG A 211 4.30 -13.33 -12.27
CA ARG A 211 3.42 -12.16 -12.51
C ARG A 211 2.00 -12.31 -11.96
N HIS A 212 1.44 -13.53 -11.94
CA HIS A 212 0.16 -13.80 -11.30
C HIS A 212 0.29 -13.71 -9.78
N ILE A 213 1.40 -14.19 -9.22
CA ILE A 213 1.71 -14.01 -7.79
C ILE A 213 1.82 -12.53 -7.44
N ALA A 214 2.51 -11.74 -8.26
CA ALA A 214 2.55 -10.28 -8.10
C ALA A 214 1.16 -9.64 -8.12
N ARG A 215 0.27 -10.08 -9.01
CA ARG A 215 -1.13 -9.61 -9.06
C ARG A 215 -1.92 -9.98 -7.80
N ILE A 216 -1.79 -11.21 -7.32
CA ILE A 216 -2.43 -11.68 -6.08
C ILE A 216 -1.98 -10.83 -4.88
N VAL A 217 -0.66 -10.66 -4.73
CA VAL A 217 -0.06 -9.86 -3.65
C VAL A 217 -0.50 -8.40 -3.72
N TYR A 218 -0.54 -7.80 -4.92
CA TYR A 218 -1.05 -6.44 -5.10
C TYR A 218 -2.50 -6.32 -4.62
N ALA A 219 -3.36 -7.26 -5.03
CA ALA A 219 -4.76 -7.25 -4.65
C ALA A 219 -4.95 -7.37 -3.14
N PHE A 220 -4.10 -8.14 -2.44
CA PHE A 220 -4.17 -8.24 -0.98
C PHE A 220 -3.91 -6.89 -0.32
N SER A 221 -2.83 -6.21 -0.70
CA SER A 221 -2.51 -4.88 -0.15
C SER A 221 -3.64 -3.89 -0.42
N GLU A 222 -4.16 -3.86 -1.64
CA GLU A 222 -5.26 -2.98 -2.05
C GLU A 222 -6.57 -3.27 -1.31
N ILE A 223 -7.01 -4.53 -1.25
CA ILE A 223 -8.25 -4.92 -0.56
C ILE A 223 -8.14 -4.67 0.95
N ALA A 224 -6.98 -4.90 1.56
CA ALA A 224 -6.76 -4.60 2.97
C ALA A 224 -6.88 -3.10 3.28
N VAL A 225 -6.29 -2.23 2.44
CA VAL A 225 -6.47 -0.77 2.58
C VAL A 225 -7.93 -0.40 2.46
N VAL A 226 -8.60 -0.88 1.42
CA VAL A 226 -9.99 -0.56 1.16
C VAL A 226 -10.91 -1.05 2.30
N ALA A 227 -10.67 -2.22 2.88
CA ALA A 227 -11.46 -2.74 4.00
C ALA A 227 -11.30 -1.90 5.29
N ILE A 228 -10.08 -1.46 5.60
CA ILE A 228 -9.76 -0.67 6.80
C ILE A 228 -10.12 0.83 6.62
N ARG A 229 -10.17 1.32 5.38
CA ARG A 229 -10.61 2.69 5.07
C ARG A 229 -12.09 2.81 4.75
N GLY A 230 -12.73 1.71 4.35
CA GLY A 230 -14.10 1.78 3.82
C GLY A 230 -14.24 2.53 2.51
N GLU A 231 -13.17 2.58 1.73
CA GLU A 231 -13.16 3.24 0.44
C GLU A 231 -14.09 2.49 -0.53
N LEU A 232 -14.94 3.22 -1.26
CA LEU A 232 -15.75 2.63 -2.32
C LEU A 232 -15.08 2.89 -3.67
N ARG A 233 -14.73 1.82 -4.39
CA ARG A 233 -14.28 1.94 -5.78
C ARG A 233 -15.48 1.87 -6.73
N GLU A 234 -15.46 2.67 -7.79
CA GLU A 234 -16.47 2.63 -8.86
C GLU A 234 -16.26 1.40 -9.78
N THR A 235 -16.38 0.21 -9.20
CA THR A 235 -16.20 -1.07 -9.90
C THR A 235 -17.35 -2.03 -9.58
N ALA A 236 -17.50 -3.11 -10.37
CA ALA A 236 -18.61 -4.06 -10.17
C ALA A 236 -18.51 -4.88 -8.87
N THR A 237 -17.33 -4.90 -8.23
CA THR A 237 -17.11 -5.60 -6.96
C THR A 237 -17.07 -4.66 -5.76
N GLY A 238 -16.99 -3.34 -5.98
CA GLY A 238 -16.70 -2.34 -4.95
C GLY A 238 -15.21 -2.27 -4.56
N THR A 239 -14.36 -3.13 -5.12
CA THR A 239 -12.93 -3.26 -4.81
C THR A 239 -12.04 -2.84 -5.98
N PRO A 240 -10.70 -2.80 -5.81
CA PRO A 240 -9.75 -2.56 -6.90
C PRO A 240 -9.73 -3.66 -7.98
N ILE A 241 -10.40 -4.80 -7.74
CA ILE A 241 -10.58 -5.87 -8.73
C ILE A 241 -11.95 -5.73 -9.38
N GLY A 242 -12.03 -5.11 -10.56
CA GLY A 242 -13.32 -4.72 -11.13
C GLY A 242 -14.17 -5.83 -11.75
N GLN A 243 -13.58 -6.99 -12.06
CA GLN A 243 -14.28 -8.15 -12.62
C GLN A 243 -14.58 -9.15 -11.51
N LYS A 244 -15.81 -9.69 -11.48
CA LYS A 244 -16.24 -10.58 -10.39
C LYS A 244 -15.52 -11.93 -10.45
N GLU A 245 -15.36 -12.43 -11.66
CA GLU A 245 -14.70 -13.68 -11.99
C GLU A 245 -13.22 -13.63 -11.58
N GLU A 246 -12.55 -12.49 -11.83
CA GLU A 246 -11.17 -12.26 -11.42
C GLU A 246 -11.00 -12.29 -9.89
N LEU A 247 -11.89 -11.63 -9.13
CA LEU A 247 -11.80 -11.66 -7.67
C LEU A 247 -12.07 -13.06 -7.12
N LEU A 248 -13.07 -13.77 -7.65
CA LEU A 248 -13.33 -15.16 -7.26
C LEU A 248 -12.15 -16.09 -7.57
N ALA A 249 -11.57 -15.98 -8.77
CA ALA A 249 -10.40 -16.76 -9.16
C ALA A 249 -9.21 -16.45 -8.25
N LEU A 250 -8.97 -15.17 -7.93
CA LEU A 250 -7.93 -14.76 -7.00
C LEU A 250 -8.11 -15.39 -5.62
N LEU A 251 -9.33 -15.38 -5.07
CA LEU A 251 -9.63 -16.02 -3.78
C LEU A 251 -9.40 -17.53 -3.82
N ARG A 252 -9.82 -18.21 -4.90
CA ARG A 252 -9.63 -19.66 -5.09
C ARG A 252 -8.16 -20.04 -5.20
N PHE A 253 -7.38 -19.33 -6.01
CA PHE A 253 -5.94 -19.57 -6.08
C PHE A 253 -5.24 -19.25 -4.77
N SER A 254 -5.68 -18.23 -4.05
CA SER A 254 -5.15 -17.92 -2.73
C SER A 254 -5.43 -19.04 -1.73
N HIS A 255 -6.61 -19.67 -1.77
CA HIS A 255 -6.92 -20.86 -1.00
C HIS A 255 -6.03 -22.06 -1.37
N GLU A 256 -5.81 -22.32 -2.66
CA GLU A 256 -4.92 -23.40 -3.12
C GLU A 256 -3.45 -23.18 -2.73
N LEU A 257 -3.01 -21.92 -2.66
CA LEU A 257 -1.65 -21.56 -2.26
C LEU A 257 -1.47 -21.55 -0.74
N MET A 258 -2.50 -21.13 0.00
CA MET A 258 -2.44 -20.78 1.43
C MET A 258 -3.72 -21.26 2.15
N PRO A 259 -3.97 -22.58 2.23
CA PRO A 259 -5.27 -23.13 2.63
C PRO A 259 -5.68 -22.81 4.08
N THR A 260 -4.72 -22.50 4.95
CA THR A 260 -4.94 -22.29 6.39
C THR A 260 -5.30 -20.86 6.77
N PHE A 261 -5.35 -19.93 5.82
CA PHE A 261 -5.54 -18.50 6.10
C PHE A 261 -7.01 -18.05 6.12
N GLY A 262 -7.97 -18.94 5.82
CA GLY A 262 -9.40 -18.64 5.86
C GLY A 262 -10.00 -18.14 4.54
N PHE A 263 -9.35 -18.43 3.40
CA PHE A 263 -9.89 -18.06 2.07
C PHE A 263 -11.15 -18.85 1.69
N ASP A 264 -11.40 -20.01 2.29
CA ASP A 264 -12.63 -20.79 2.13
C ASP A 264 -13.88 -20.00 2.57
N ARG A 265 -13.81 -19.34 3.74
CA ARG A 265 -14.87 -18.45 4.23
C ARG A 265 -15.05 -17.25 3.28
N ALA A 266 -13.95 -16.61 2.88
CA ALA A 266 -14.00 -15.49 1.94
C ALA A 266 -14.66 -15.85 0.60
N ILE A 267 -14.36 -17.04 0.05
CA ILE A 267 -14.99 -17.55 -1.18
C ILE A 267 -16.49 -17.73 -0.97
N SER A 268 -16.89 -18.42 0.10
CA SER A 268 -18.30 -18.69 0.39
C SER A 268 -19.11 -17.39 0.50
N VAL A 269 -18.59 -16.39 1.21
CA VAL A 269 -19.24 -15.08 1.37
C VAL A 269 -19.33 -14.35 0.04
N TYR A 270 -18.25 -14.34 -0.73
CA TYR A 270 -18.21 -13.66 -2.02
C TYR A 270 -19.21 -14.26 -3.03
N GLU A 271 -19.37 -15.59 -3.03
CA GLU A 271 -20.35 -16.28 -3.86
C GLU A 271 -21.79 -15.97 -3.41
N GLN A 272 -22.05 -15.88 -2.10
CA GLN A 272 -23.38 -15.55 -1.55
C GLN A 272 -23.84 -14.14 -1.92
N THR A 273 -22.92 -13.17 -2.04
CA THR A 273 -23.23 -11.80 -2.47
C THR A 273 -23.31 -11.64 -3.98
N SER A 274 -23.23 -12.75 -4.76
CA SER A 274 -23.13 -12.70 -6.22
C SER A 274 -22.00 -11.78 -6.70
N GLY A 275 -20.90 -11.74 -5.93
CA GLY A 275 -19.70 -10.98 -6.20
C GLY A 275 -19.79 -9.46 -6.03
N CYS A 276 -20.81 -8.95 -5.34
CA CYS A 276 -20.99 -7.52 -5.06
C CYS A 276 -20.83 -7.24 -3.57
N LEU A 277 -19.77 -6.53 -3.17
CA LEU A 277 -19.49 -6.24 -1.77
C LEU A 277 -19.99 -4.84 -1.40
N ASP A 278 -20.72 -4.73 -0.29
CA ASP A 278 -21.01 -3.42 0.32
C ASP A 278 -19.80 -2.96 1.12
N MET A 279 -19.08 -2.01 0.55
CA MET A 279 -17.85 -1.47 1.11
C MET A 279 -18.06 -0.62 2.34
N LYS A 280 -19.26 -0.05 2.57
CA LYS A 280 -19.52 0.91 3.65
C LYS A 280 -20.09 0.23 4.89
N HIS A 281 -21.05 -0.66 4.72
CA HIS A 281 -21.82 -1.24 5.82
C HIS A 281 -21.90 -2.76 5.78
N GLY A 282 -21.45 -3.40 4.70
CA GLY A 282 -21.47 -4.85 4.56
C GLY A 282 -20.44 -5.52 5.46
N ALA A 283 -20.83 -6.63 6.11
CA ALA A 283 -19.89 -7.50 6.81
C ALA A 283 -18.94 -8.21 5.83
N GLU A 284 -19.35 -8.34 4.56
CA GLU A 284 -18.74 -9.21 3.57
C GLU A 284 -17.36 -8.73 3.13
N ILE A 285 -17.12 -7.41 3.08
CA ILE A 285 -15.78 -6.89 2.82
C ILE A 285 -14.79 -7.29 3.93
N TYR A 286 -15.24 -7.29 5.19
CA TYR A 286 -14.38 -7.69 6.30
C TYR A 286 -14.04 -9.17 6.19
N GLU A 287 -15.01 -10.03 5.89
CA GLU A 287 -14.77 -11.46 5.72
C GLU A 287 -13.83 -11.75 4.55
N VAL A 288 -14.02 -11.06 3.42
CA VAL A 288 -13.16 -11.20 2.23
C VAL A 288 -11.74 -10.69 2.48
N ALA A 289 -11.57 -9.59 3.21
CA ALA A 289 -10.27 -8.98 3.47
C ALA A 289 -9.46 -9.69 4.58
N THR A 290 -10.14 -10.33 5.54
CA THR A 290 -9.53 -11.01 6.69
C THR A 290 -8.35 -11.94 6.32
N PRO A 291 -8.50 -12.91 5.39
CA PRO A 291 -7.38 -13.79 5.04
C PRO A 291 -6.20 -13.03 4.42
N MET A 292 -6.46 -11.96 3.66
CA MET A 292 -5.42 -11.13 3.03
C MET A 292 -4.63 -10.35 4.08
N MET A 293 -5.32 -9.75 5.05
CA MET A 293 -4.71 -9.03 6.17
C MET A 293 -3.83 -9.96 7.02
N ARG A 294 -4.21 -11.23 7.19
CA ARG A 294 -3.36 -12.24 7.88
C ARG A 294 -2.12 -12.63 7.08
N VAL A 295 -2.21 -12.61 5.75
CA VAL A 295 -1.09 -12.96 4.85
C VAL A 295 -0.07 -11.82 4.76
N ILE A 296 -0.51 -10.56 4.66
CA ILE A 296 0.36 -9.39 4.42
C ILE A 296 1.60 -9.33 5.35
N PRO A 297 1.49 -9.55 6.67
CA PRO A 297 2.65 -9.55 7.58
C PRO A 297 3.75 -10.57 7.24
N LYS A 298 3.49 -11.54 6.36
CA LYS A 298 4.46 -12.55 5.92
C LYS A 298 5.28 -12.09 4.70
N PHE A 299 4.94 -10.97 4.06
CA PHE A 299 5.68 -10.45 2.89
C PHE A 299 7.04 -9.84 3.21
N LYS A 300 7.35 -9.69 4.50
CA LYS A 300 8.61 -9.25 5.11
C LYS A 300 9.89 -9.50 4.28
N GLY A 301 10.18 -10.76 3.96
CA GLY A 301 11.40 -11.15 3.24
C GLY A 301 11.45 -10.74 1.76
N MET A 302 10.35 -10.27 1.18
CA MET A 302 10.21 -10.02 -0.26
C MET A 302 10.05 -8.54 -0.62
N MET A 303 9.95 -7.65 0.37
CA MET A 303 9.66 -6.22 0.16
C MET A 303 10.65 -5.52 -0.79
N LYS A 304 11.91 -5.94 -0.75
CA LYS A 304 13.02 -5.39 -1.54
C LYS A 304 13.29 -6.17 -2.84
N SER A 305 12.57 -7.26 -3.13
CA SER A 305 12.85 -8.03 -4.35
C SER A 305 12.32 -7.31 -5.59
N PHE A 306 13.06 -7.34 -6.70
CA PHE A 306 12.55 -6.96 -8.04
C PHE A 306 11.82 -8.10 -8.75
N LEU A 307 12.04 -9.33 -8.30
CA LEU A 307 11.47 -10.54 -8.88
C LEU A 307 10.38 -11.09 -7.97
N ALA A 308 9.21 -11.32 -8.56
CA ALA A 308 8.16 -12.05 -7.87
C ALA A 308 8.61 -13.50 -7.67
N PRO A 309 8.25 -14.14 -6.54
CA PRO A 309 8.58 -15.54 -6.32
C PRO A 309 7.82 -16.44 -7.31
N SER A 310 8.38 -17.60 -7.57
CA SER A 310 7.69 -18.73 -8.17
C SER A 310 6.59 -19.27 -7.24
N VAL A 311 5.70 -20.10 -7.78
CA VAL A 311 4.64 -20.76 -7.00
C VAL A 311 5.22 -21.61 -5.86
N THR A 312 6.33 -22.31 -6.11
CA THR A 312 7.01 -23.14 -5.11
C THR A 312 7.57 -22.29 -3.99
N GLU A 313 8.36 -21.26 -4.31
CA GLU A 313 8.91 -20.33 -3.30
C GLU A 313 7.79 -19.64 -2.52
N PHE A 314 6.69 -19.26 -3.19
CA PHE A 314 5.56 -18.65 -2.52
C PHE A 314 4.90 -19.62 -1.54
N ARG A 315 4.65 -20.87 -1.93
CA ARG A 315 4.09 -21.90 -1.02
C ARG A 315 4.98 -22.13 0.19
N GLU A 316 6.30 -22.20 0.00
CA GLU A 316 7.27 -22.42 1.09
C GLU A 316 7.21 -21.32 2.17
N ILE A 317 6.87 -20.09 1.80
CA ILE A 317 6.70 -18.97 2.74
C ILE A 317 5.43 -19.13 3.61
N PHE A 318 4.43 -19.86 3.12
CA PHE A 318 3.09 -19.95 3.71
C PHE A 318 2.68 -21.34 4.21
N SER A 319 3.48 -22.36 3.96
CA SER A 319 3.42 -23.68 4.60
C SER A 319 3.90 -23.65 6.05
#